data_AF-A0A829F222-F1
#
_entry.id   AF-A0A829F222-F1
#
_cell.length_a   1.000
_cell.length_b   1.000
_cell.length_c   1.000
_cell.angle_alpha   90.00
_cell.angle_beta   90.00
_cell.angle_gamma   90.00
#
_symmetry.space_group_name_H-M   'P 1'
#
loop_
_entity.id
_entity.type
_entity.pdbx_description
1 polymer ?
#
loop_
_entity_poly.entity_id
_entity_poly.type
_entity_poly.pdbx_seq_one_letter_code
_entity_poly.pdbx_strand_id
1 'polypeptide(L)'
;MVVLLRTLGIPARWTKGFTNGLRTGTDNQGNEEYSILNSHAHSWPEVYFPGFGWLPFEPTPSFANPMGSQPVAETTETVQPAIEQPNESENMAETISSERSEVIPSEETTLTPAYKIVLFSLGVCLSVLLFFLLLFRKSLRWTSYLIYLHFFASTNTIAYQKLLNPLETLVPRKPAESLQEYSLRIEQEFKLDLRFIRLTTQYEAEIYGRQADPVKFDKKTYLEITHIIRKMVYKKILTKGSRFKK
;
A
#
# COMPACT_ATOMS: atom_id res chain seq x y z
N MET A 1 12.57 -19.54 16.27
CA MET A 1 12.74 -20.97 16.62
C MET A 1 13.63 -21.74 15.66
N VAL A 2 13.35 -21.82 14.34
CA VAL A 2 14.13 -22.64 13.38
C VAL A 2 15.65 -22.37 13.44
N VAL A 3 16.06 -21.10 13.48
CA VAL A 3 17.49 -20.72 13.55
C VAL A 3 18.14 -21.28 14.81
N LEU A 4 17.52 -21.09 15.98
CA LEU A 4 18.01 -21.58 17.26
C LEU A 4 18.19 -23.12 17.27
N LEU A 5 17.24 -23.86 16.70
CA LEU A 5 17.36 -25.31 16.60
C LEU A 5 18.54 -25.72 15.71
N ARG A 6 18.70 -25.05 14.57
CA ARG A 6 19.82 -25.31 13.66
C ARG A 6 21.18 -24.98 14.29
N THR A 7 21.27 -23.96 15.13
CA THR A 7 22.54 -23.67 15.85
C THR A 7 22.91 -24.76 16.87
N LEU A 8 21.93 -25.55 17.32
CA LEU A 8 22.14 -26.69 18.22
C LEU A 8 22.31 -28.02 17.47
N GLY A 9 22.41 -28.00 16.14
CA GLY A 9 22.54 -29.21 15.32
C GLY A 9 21.23 -30.01 15.16
N ILE A 10 20.10 -29.47 15.61
CA ILE A 10 18.79 -30.11 15.48
C ILE A 10 18.24 -29.82 14.07
N PRO A 11 17.92 -30.83 13.24
CA PRO A 11 17.37 -30.58 11.91
C PRO A 11 15.97 -29.97 12.01
N ALA A 12 15.86 -28.71 11.57
CA ALA A 12 14.62 -27.95 11.57
C ALA A 12 14.40 -27.26 10.21
N ARG A 13 13.15 -27.09 9.81
CA ARG A 13 12.75 -26.33 8.61
C ARG A 13 11.66 -25.32 8.94
N TRP A 14 11.55 -24.32 8.09
CA TRP A 14 10.48 -23.32 8.14
C TRP A 14 9.42 -23.69 7.10
N THR A 15 8.18 -23.73 7.53
CA THR A 15 7.01 -24.01 6.70
C THR A 15 6.08 -22.80 6.72
N LYS A 16 5.37 -22.57 5.62
CA LYS A 16 4.30 -21.57 5.49
C LYS A 16 3.04 -22.24 4.93
N GLY A 17 1.88 -21.76 5.34
CA GLY A 17 0.59 -22.26 4.88
C GLY A 17 -0.55 -21.45 5.44
N PHE A 18 -1.69 -22.10 5.65
CA PHE A 18 -2.85 -21.51 6.30
C PHE A 18 -3.24 -22.35 7.52
N THR A 19 -3.79 -21.71 8.54
CA THR A 19 -4.41 -22.40 9.68
C THR A 19 -5.74 -23.05 9.27
N ASN A 20 -6.35 -23.79 10.20
CA ASN A 20 -7.58 -24.56 9.98
C ASN A 20 -8.80 -23.72 9.53
N GLY A 21 -8.70 -22.38 9.59
CA GLY A 21 -9.77 -21.47 9.19
C GLY A 21 -11.00 -21.57 10.10
N LEU A 22 -12.15 -21.17 9.56
CA LEU A 22 -13.44 -21.18 10.27
C LEU A 22 -14.37 -22.20 9.62
N ARG A 23 -14.96 -23.09 10.42
CA ARG A 23 -16.00 -24.00 9.93
C ARG A 23 -17.23 -23.19 9.53
N THR A 24 -17.66 -23.32 8.27
CA THR A 24 -18.81 -22.59 7.71
C THR A 24 -20.10 -23.39 7.71
N GLY A 25 -20.01 -24.71 7.83
CA GLY A 25 -21.18 -25.58 7.89
C GLY A 25 -20.83 -26.99 7.44
N THR A 26 -21.83 -27.66 6.89
CA THR A 26 -21.71 -29.00 6.32
C THR A 26 -22.33 -28.97 4.92
N ASP A 27 -21.64 -29.55 3.95
CA ASP A 27 -22.11 -29.61 2.57
C ASP A 27 -23.31 -30.57 2.41
N ASN A 28 -23.91 -30.59 1.21
CA ASN A 28 -25.04 -31.45 0.89
C ASN A 28 -24.72 -32.96 0.95
N GLN A 29 -23.45 -33.33 1.09
CA GLN A 29 -22.95 -34.71 1.19
C GLN A 29 -22.59 -35.09 2.63
N GLY A 30 -22.75 -34.18 3.59
CA GLY A 30 -22.42 -34.42 4.99
C GLY A 30 -20.95 -34.15 5.35
N ASN A 31 -20.15 -33.54 4.46
CA ASN A 31 -18.77 -33.18 4.75
C ASN A 31 -18.68 -31.81 5.41
N GLU A 32 -17.72 -31.65 6.33
CA GLU A 32 -17.47 -30.37 6.98
C GLU A 32 -16.86 -29.34 6.02
N GLU A 33 -17.47 -28.15 5.95
CA GLU A 33 -17.00 -27.05 5.12
C GLU A 33 -16.23 -26.03 5.97
N TYR A 34 -15.09 -25.57 5.44
CA TYR A 34 -14.22 -24.59 6.10
C TYR A 34 -13.88 -23.43 5.17
N SER A 35 -13.93 -22.21 5.70
CA SER A 35 -13.47 -20.99 5.04
C SER A 35 -12.05 -20.62 5.48
N ILE A 36 -11.14 -20.59 4.52
CA ILE A 36 -9.74 -20.23 4.70
C ILE A 36 -9.46 -18.90 4.00
N LEU A 37 -9.31 -17.83 4.78
CA LEU A 37 -9.03 -16.47 4.31
C LEU A 37 -7.52 -16.17 4.33
N ASN A 38 -7.12 -15.10 3.66
CA ASN A 38 -5.74 -14.58 3.73
C ASN A 38 -5.30 -14.23 5.16
N SER A 39 -6.23 -13.87 6.05
CA SER A 39 -5.96 -13.65 7.47
C SER A 39 -5.52 -14.91 8.21
N HIS A 40 -5.75 -16.09 7.65
CA HIS A 40 -5.31 -17.38 8.20
C HIS A 40 -3.91 -17.79 7.71
N ALA A 41 -3.25 -16.98 6.88
CA ALA A 41 -1.88 -17.27 6.45
C ALA A 41 -0.94 -17.28 7.66
N HIS A 42 -0.21 -18.38 7.84
CA HIS A 42 0.64 -18.61 9.00
C HIS A 42 1.93 -19.33 8.64
N SER A 43 2.90 -19.29 9.54
CA SER A 43 4.19 -19.96 9.37
C SER A 43 4.65 -20.61 10.66
N TRP A 44 5.05 -21.87 10.55
CA TRP A 44 5.47 -22.68 11.69
C TRP A 44 6.81 -23.39 11.42
N PRO A 45 7.60 -23.64 12.47
CA PRO A 45 8.75 -24.55 12.40
C PRO A 45 8.32 -26.01 12.39
N GLU A 46 9.06 -26.82 11.64
CA GLU A 46 9.03 -28.27 11.76
C GLU A 46 10.40 -28.80 12.16
N VAL A 47 10.40 -29.80 13.02
CA VAL A 47 11.61 -30.42 13.58
C VAL A 47 11.62 -31.89 13.24
N TYR A 48 12.74 -32.37 12.72
CA TYR A 48 12.88 -33.77 12.36
C TYR A 48 13.25 -34.61 13.58
N PHE A 49 12.48 -35.66 13.82
CA PHE A 49 12.78 -36.69 14.81
C PHE A 49 12.92 -38.05 14.13
N PRO A 50 14.04 -38.78 14.34
CA PRO A 50 14.18 -40.14 13.85
C PRO A 50 12.99 -41.01 14.31
N GLY A 51 12.40 -41.77 13.38
CA GLY A 51 11.23 -42.61 13.64
C GLY A 51 9.87 -41.91 13.47
N PHE A 52 9.78 -40.58 13.65
CA PHE A 52 8.53 -39.81 13.53
C PHE A 52 8.49 -38.89 12.31
N GLY A 53 9.65 -38.55 11.74
CA GLY A 53 9.73 -37.63 10.61
C GLY A 53 9.66 -36.17 11.06
N TRP A 54 9.03 -35.33 10.23
CA TRP A 54 8.89 -33.89 10.49
C TRP A 54 7.67 -33.62 11.37
N LEU A 55 7.90 -33.11 12.58
CA LEU A 55 6.85 -32.71 13.51
C LEU A 55 6.71 -31.19 13.56
N PRO A 56 5.50 -30.63 13.44
CA PRO A 56 5.27 -29.20 13.57
C PRO A 56 5.30 -28.75 15.03
N PHE A 57 5.78 -27.54 15.27
CA PHE A 57 5.76 -26.88 16.56
C PHE A 57 5.21 -25.48 16.40
N GLU A 58 4.39 -25.02 17.35
CA GLU A 58 3.90 -23.64 17.40
C GLU A 58 4.52 -22.87 18.56
N PRO A 59 5.52 -22.01 18.30
CA PRO A 59 6.08 -21.15 19.32
C PRO A 59 5.23 -19.89 19.56
N THR A 60 4.20 -19.65 18.75
CA THR A 60 3.34 -18.47 18.85
C THR A 60 2.09 -18.83 19.67
N PRO A 61 1.90 -18.26 20.88
CA PRO A 61 0.86 -18.70 21.82
C PRO A 61 -0.57 -18.68 21.26
N SER A 62 -0.85 -17.76 20.34
CA SER A 62 -2.18 -17.60 19.74
C SER A 62 -2.50 -18.60 18.62
N PHE A 63 -1.59 -19.52 18.28
CA PHE A 63 -1.78 -20.50 17.22
C PHE A 63 -1.73 -21.93 17.77
N ALA A 64 -2.72 -22.73 17.39
CA ALA A 64 -2.75 -24.15 17.71
C ALA A 64 -1.78 -24.91 16.80
N ASN A 65 -1.08 -25.89 17.36
CA ASN A 65 -0.19 -26.75 16.59
C ASN A 65 -1.02 -27.51 15.52
N PRO A 66 -0.64 -27.48 14.23
CA PRO A 66 -1.42 -28.14 13.17
C PRO A 66 -1.58 -29.66 13.36
N MET A 67 -0.75 -30.31 14.19
CA MET A 67 -0.90 -31.73 14.53
C MET A 67 -1.79 -31.99 15.76
N GLY A 68 -2.22 -30.93 16.45
CA GLY A 68 -3.00 -30.97 17.70
C GLY A 68 -4.41 -30.45 17.51
N SER A 69 -5.21 -31.10 16.66
CA SER A 69 -6.67 -30.96 16.70
C SER A 69 -7.20 -31.80 17.87
N GLN A 70 -7.06 -31.28 19.09
CA GLN A 70 -7.82 -31.70 20.26
C GLN A 70 -8.40 -30.43 20.89
N PRO A 71 -9.71 -30.37 21.20
CA PRO A 71 -10.33 -29.18 21.74
C PRO A 71 -9.86 -29.01 23.19
N VAL A 72 -8.84 -28.19 23.41
CA VAL A 72 -8.49 -27.73 24.75
C VAL A 72 -9.34 -26.51 25.06
N ALA A 73 -10.14 -26.67 26.11
CA ALA A 73 -11.18 -25.77 26.59
C ALA A 73 -10.80 -24.29 26.59
N GLU A 74 -11.73 -23.48 26.09
CA GLU A 74 -11.80 -22.04 26.30
C GLU A 74 -11.62 -21.71 27.78
N THR A 75 -10.62 -20.89 28.10
CA THR A 75 -10.68 -20.02 29.28
C THR A 75 -11.07 -18.65 28.78
N THR A 76 -12.34 -18.34 28.98
CA THR A 76 -12.99 -17.07 28.65
C THR A 76 -12.36 -15.93 29.44
N GLU A 77 -11.61 -15.05 28.78
CA GLU A 77 -11.42 -13.68 29.26
C GLU A 77 -12.34 -12.77 28.47
N THR A 78 -13.40 -12.34 29.15
CA THR A 78 -14.46 -11.46 28.67
C THR A 78 -13.90 -10.06 28.39
N VAL A 79 -13.93 -9.63 27.13
CA VAL A 79 -13.83 -8.20 26.77
C VAL A 79 -15.07 -7.84 25.94
N GLN A 80 -15.97 -7.09 26.57
CA GLN A 80 -17.14 -6.46 25.96
C GLN A 80 -16.74 -5.34 24.99
N PRO A 81 -17.40 -5.25 23.82
CA PRO A 81 -17.51 -4.00 23.08
C PRO A 81 -18.92 -3.41 23.27
N ALA A 82 -18.98 -2.18 23.79
CA ALA A 82 -20.17 -1.35 23.75
C ALA A 82 -20.41 -0.85 22.31
N ILE A 83 -21.62 -1.08 21.80
CA ILE A 83 -22.12 -0.50 20.55
C ILE A 83 -23.18 0.54 20.95
N GLU A 84 -22.89 1.82 20.71
CA GLU A 84 -23.90 2.89 20.73
C GLU A 84 -24.39 3.13 19.30
N GLN A 85 -25.70 3.02 19.13
CA GLN A 85 -26.43 3.37 17.92
C GLN A 85 -27.58 4.29 18.34
N PRO A 86 -27.69 5.52 17.80
CA PRO A 86 -28.92 6.28 17.95
C PRO A 86 -29.77 6.12 16.69
N ASN A 87 -30.99 5.63 16.90
CA ASN A 87 -32.07 5.68 15.94
C ASN A 87 -33.18 6.47 16.63
N GLU A 88 -33.56 7.63 16.09
CA GLU A 88 -34.85 8.22 16.44
C GLU A 88 -35.34 9.14 15.33
N SER A 89 -36.51 8.82 14.84
CA SER A 89 -37.33 9.59 13.93
C SER A 89 -38.72 9.56 14.54
N GLU A 90 -39.28 10.69 14.92
CA GLU A 90 -40.72 10.90 14.89
C GLU A 90 -41.09 12.39 14.94
N ASN A 91 -42.26 12.67 14.37
CA ASN A 91 -42.74 13.93 13.84
C ASN A 91 -44.06 14.31 14.57
N MET A 92 -44.63 15.46 14.20
CA MET A 92 -45.98 16.01 14.53
C MET A 92 -46.13 16.68 15.91
N ALA A 93 -46.83 17.80 16.09
CA ALA A 93 -47.74 18.61 15.24
C ALA A 93 -47.77 20.05 15.83
N GLU A 94 -47.76 21.11 15.01
CA GLU A 94 -48.92 21.95 14.63
C GLU A 94 -49.31 23.04 15.66
N THR A 95 -49.36 24.31 15.22
CA THR A 95 -50.44 25.29 15.51
C THR A 95 -50.23 26.57 14.69
N ILE A 96 -51.34 27.04 14.09
CA ILE A 96 -51.50 28.12 13.12
C ILE A 96 -51.90 29.43 13.84
N SER A 97 -51.43 30.59 13.35
CA SER A 97 -52.26 31.74 12.88
C SER A 97 -51.72 33.13 13.22
N SER A 98 -51.68 33.98 12.19
CA SER A 98 -51.88 35.44 12.11
C SER A 98 -51.20 36.40 13.11
N GLU A 99 -50.48 37.40 12.60
CA GLU A 99 -51.07 38.74 12.36
C GLU A 99 -50.16 39.62 11.48
N ARG A 100 -50.79 40.62 10.86
CA ARG A 100 -50.36 41.49 9.76
C ARG A 100 -49.76 42.80 10.29
N SER A 101 -48.72 43.34 9.65
CA SER A 101 -48.67 44.74 9.18
C SER A 101 -47.38 45.11 8.44
N GLU A 102 -47.60 46.00 7.48
CA GLU A 102 -46.81 46.62 6.42
C GLU A 102 -45.92 47.77 6.94
N VAL A 103 -44.66 47.92 6.46
CA VAL A 103 -43.96 49.22 6.19
C VAL A 103 -42.71 48.97 5.30
N ILE A 104 -42.61 49.67 4.15
CA ILE A 104 -41.40 50.00 3.33
C ILE A 104 -41.03 51.46 3.71
N PRO A 105 -39.75 51.95 3.83
CA PRO A 105 -38.63 51.93 2.86
C PRO A 105 -37.21 51.80 3.47
N SER A 106 -36.10 51.50 2.78
CA SER A 106 -35.46 52.24 1.67
C SER A 106 -34.19 51.49 1.23
N GLU A 107 -33.97 51.40 -0.09
CA GLU A 107 -32.72 50.94 -0.70
C GLU A 107 -31.66 52.06 -0.66
N GLU A 108 -30.43 51.71 -0.25
CA GLU A 108 -29.21 52.35 -0.78
C GLU A 108 -28.28 51.25 -1.30
N THR A 109 -28.51 50.84 -2.54
CA THR A 109 -27.56 49.99 -3.28
C THR A 109 -26.48 50.89 -3.87
N THR A 110 -25.31 50.94 -3.22
CA THR A 110 -24.12 51.57 -3.81
C THR A 110 -23.65 50.74 -5.01
N LEU A 111 -23.97 51.22 -6.20
CA LEU A 111 -23.56 50.66 -7.49
C LEU A 111 -22.04 50.79 -7.66
N THR A 112 -21.28 49.84 -7.11
CA THR A 112 -19.94 49.56 -7.65
C THR A 112 -20.13 48.82 -8.97
N PRO A 113 -19.37 49.18 -10.03
CA PRO A 113 -19.61 48.58 -11.33
C PRO A 113 -19.21 47.10 -11.25
N ALA A 114 -20.21 46.21 -11.31
CA ALA A 114 -20.09 44.78 -11.05
C ALA A 114 -18.93 44.09 -11.81
N TYR A 115 -18.51 44.64 -12.95
CA TYR A 115 -17.36 44.15 -13.70
C TYR A 115 -16.04 44.19 -12.91
N LYS A 116 -15.85 45.14 -11.98
CA LYS A 116 -14.63 45.22 -11.16
C LYS A 116 -14.54 44.06 -10.16
N ILE A 117 -15.67 43.66 -9.58
CA ILE A 117 -15.76 42.52 -8.67
C ILE A 117 -15.49 41.21 -9.44
N VAL A 118 -16.05 41.09 -10.65
CA VAL A 118 -15.85 39.92 -11.52
C VAL A 118 -14.38 39.82 -12.00
N LEU A 119 -13.75 40.93 -12.39
CA LEU A 119 -12.34 40.92 -12.78
C LEU A 119 -11.41 40.61 -11.61
N PHE A 120 -11.72 41.11 -10.41
CA PHE A 120 -10.95 40.82 -9.20
C PHE A 120 -11.06 39.33 -8.80
N SER A 121 -12.28 38.77 -8.80
CA SER A 121 -12.48 37.34 -8.49
C SER A 121 -11.82 36.41 -9.51
N LEU A 122 -11.84 36.78 -10.80
CA LEU A 122 -11.14 36.06 -11.86
C LEU A 122 -9.62 36.09 -11.66
N GLY A 123 -9.07 37.25 -11.29
CA GLY A 123 -7.65 37.41 -10.97
C GLY A 123 -7.20 36.58 -9.76
N VAL A 124 -8.01 36.56 -8.70
CA VAL A 124 -7.77 35.72 -7.52
C VAL A 124 -7.84 34.24 -7.89
N CYS A 125 -8.83 33.83 -8.69
CA CYS A 125 -8.96 32.45 -9.15
C CYS A 125 -7.76 31.99 -9.99
N LEU A 126 -7.28 32.83 -10.92
CA LEU A 126 -6.08 32.58 -11.72
C LEU A 126 -4.81 32.51 -10.85
N SER A 127 -4.69 33.37 -9.85
CA SER A 127 -3.57 33.34 -8.89
C SER A 127 -3.57 32.06 -8.06
N VAL A 128 -4.73 31.64 -7.56
CA VAL A 128 -4.91 30.38 -6.82
C VAL A 128 -4.58 29.19 -7.72
N LEU A 129 -5.08 29.17 -8.96
CA LEU A 129 -4.76 28.13 -9.93
C LEU A 129 -3.25 28.05 -10.22
N LEU A 130 -2.60 29.20 -10.44
CA LEU A 130 -1.15 29.28 -10.68
C LEU A 130 -0.37 28.80 -9.45
N PHE A 131 -0.80 29.20 -8.25
CA PHE A 131 -0.22 28.74 -6.99
C PHE A 131 -0.33 27.22 -6.84
N PHE A 132 -1.50 26.64 -7.10
CA PHE A 132 -1.67 25.19 -7.12
C PHE A 132 -0.82 24.51 -8.20
N LEU A 133 -0.66 25.10 -9.39
CA LEU A 133 0.23 24.57 -10.43
C LEU A 133 1.70 24.62 -10.03
N LEU A 134 2.16 25.69 -9.38
CA LEU A 134 3.53 25.82 -8.86
C LEU A 134 3.78 24.84 -7.72
N LEU A 135 2.83 24.72 -6.78
CA LEU A 135 2.85 23.72 -5.74
C LEU A 135 2.81 22.32 -6.33
N PHE A 136 2.05 22.06 -7.39
CA PHE A 136 2.01 20.77 -8.07
C PHE A 136 3.36 20.44 -8.74
N ARG A 137 3.98 21.41 -9.42
CA ARG A 137 5.34 21.26 -10.00
C ARG A 137 6.41 21.06 -8.92
N LYS A 138 6.31 21.78 -7.80
CA LYS A 138 7.22 21.65 -6.65
C LYS A 138 6.93 20.37 -5.85
N SER A 139 5.68 19.94 -5.78
CA SER A 139 5.18 18.72 -5.14
C SER A 139 5.76 17.47 -5.82
N LEU A 140 5.99 17.50 -7.14
CA LEU A 140 6.76 16.43 -7.78
C LEU A 140 8.18 16.26 -7.20
N ARG A 141 8.82 17.36 -6.79
CA ARG A 141 10.12 17.32 -6.08
C ARG A 141 9.95 16.97 -4.60
N TRP A 142 8.92 17.49 -3.94
CA TRP A 142 8.65 17.25 -2.52
C TRP A 142 8.14 15.84 -2.23
N THR A 143 7.36 15.21 -3.11
CA THR A 143 6.95 13.80 -2.98
C THR A 143 8.15 12.87 -3.10
N SER A 144 9.15 13.23 -3.92
CA SER A 144 10.43 12.50 -3.98
C SER A 144 11.23 12.69 -2.69
N TYR A 145 11.14 13.86 -2.06
CA TYR A 145 11.73 14.16 -0.75
C TYR A 145 10.99 13.49 0.44
N LEU A 146 9.66 13.39 0.40
CA LEU A 146 8.87 12.65 1.39
C LEU A 146 9.09 11.14 1.27
N ILE A 147 9.24 10.64 0.05
CA ILE A 147 9.73 9.27 -0.19
C ILE A 147 11.14 9.13 0.34
N TYR A 148 12.04 10.09 0.14
CA TYR A 148 13.37 10.08 0.77
C TYR A 148 13.31 10.00 2.30
N LEU A 149 12.41 10.76 2.94
CA LEU A 149 12.25 10.77 4.39
C LEU A 149 11.68 9.43 4.91
N HIS A 150 10.67 8.87 4.24
CA HIS A 150 10.16 7.52 4.49
C HIS A 150 11.23 6.44 4.20
N PHE A 151 12.09 6.68 3.21
CA PHE A 151 13.12 5.74 2.75
C PHE A 151 14.37 5.73 3.64
N PHE A 152 14.62 6.77 4.44
CA PHE A 152 15.62 6.67 5.50
C PHE A 152 15.22 5.62 6.56
N ALA A 153 13.93 5.29 6.67
CA ALA A 153 13.38 4.31 7.60
C ALA A 153 13.08 2.90 7.03
N SER A 154 13.14 2.69 5.69
CA SER A 154 12.78 1.39 5.07
C SER A 154 13.99 0.61 4.57
N THR A 155 13.89 -0.73 4.55
CA THR A 155 14.91 -1.63 3.99
C THR A 155 15.10 -1.41 2.48
N ASN A 156 16.32 -1.62 1.98
CA ASN A 156 16.69 -1.36 0.57
C ASN A 156 15.85 -2.19 -0.41
N THR A 157 15.54 -3.43 -0.03
CA THR A 157 14.65 -4.35 -0.77
C THR A 157 13.30 -3.73 -1.10
N ILE A 158 12.66 -3.09 -0.12
CA ILE A 158 11.33 -2.49 -0.29
C ILE A 158 11.40 -1.31 -1.27
N ALA A 159 12.49 -0.55 -1.25
CA ALA A 159 12.65 0.58 -2.14
C ALA A 159 12.84 0.16 -3.59
N TYR A 160 13.68 -0.84 -3.84
CA TYR A 160 13.85 -1.37 -5.19
C TYR A 160 12.52 -1.91 -5.75
N GLN A 161 11.74 -2.65 -4.94
CA GLN A 161 10.41 -3.13 -5.34
C GLN A 161 9.44 -1.99 -5.67
N LYS A 162 9.45 -0.89 -4.88
CA LYS A 162 8.65 0.30 -5.17
C LYS A 162 9.05 1.01 -6.47
N LEU A 163 10.32 0.93 -6.86
CA LEU A 163 10.80 1.43 -8.15
C LEU A 163 10.35 0.52 -9.31
N LEU A 164 10.31 -0.78 -9.07
CA LEU A 164 10.00 -1.80 -10.07
C LEU A 164 8.52 -1.81 -10.48
N ASN A 165 7.59 -1.69 -9.53
CA ASN A 165 6.14 -1.70 -9.80
C ASN A 165 5.67 -0.72 -10.90
N PRO A 166 5.99 0.59 -10.84
CA PRO A 166 5.58 1.52 -11.90
C PRO A 166 6.27 1.22 -13.24
N LEU A 167 7.46 0.61 -13.21
CA LEU A 167 8.21 0.24 -14.40
C LEU A 167 7.57 -0.92 -15.13
N GLU A 168 7.18 -1.95 -14.39
CA GLU A 168 6.48 -3.12 -14.94
C GLU A 168 5.10 -2.76 -15.47
N THR A 169 4.45 -1.77 -14.85
CA THR A 169 3.19 -1.22 -15.35
C THR A 169 3.39 -0.51 -16.70
N LEU A 170 4.52 0.18 -16.89
CA LEU A 170 4.81 0.90 -18.14
C LEU A 170 5.37 0.01 -19.24
N VAL A 171 6.22 -0.94 -18.86
CA VAL A 171 7.01 -1.82 -19.70
C VAL A 171 7.05 -3.18 -18.98
N PRO A 172 6.09 -4.08 -19.28
CA PRO A 172 5.99 -5.37 -18.61
C PRO A 172 7.20 -6.25 -18.89
N ARG A 173 7.53 -7.11 -17.93
CA ARG A 173 8.55 -8.16 -18.06
C ARG A 173 8.07 -9.27 -18.99
N LYS A 174 8.98 -9.85 -19.77
CA LYS A 174 8.66 -11.06 -20.55
C LYS A 174 8.60 -12.28 -19.61
N PRO A 175 7.87 -13.36 -19.96
CA PRO A 175 7.63 -14.50 -19.07
C PRO A 175 8.88 -15.20 -18.52
N ALA A 176 10.01 -15.14 -19.23
CA ALA A 176 11.28 -15.79 -18.86
C ALA A 176 12.45 -14.78 -18.74
N GLU A 177 12.17 -13.48 -18.66
CA GLU A 177 13.20 -12.46 -18.57
C GLU A 177 13.66 -12.30 -17.12
N SER A 178 14.96 -12.50 -16.90
CA SER A 178 15.58 -12.26 -15.60
C SER A 178 15.52 -10.78 -15.22
N LEU A 179 15.65 -10.48 -13.93
CA LEU A 179 15.66 -9.10 -13.46
C LEU A 179 16.85 -8.31 -14.05
N GLN A 180 17.98 -8.97 -14.26
CA GLN A 180 19.16 -8.40 -14.91
C GLN A 180 18.94 -8.12 -16.41
N GLU A 181 18.29 -9.01 -17.16
CA GLU A 181 17.93 -8.75 -18.56
C GLU A 181 16.89 -7.62 -18.67
N TYR A 182 15.93 -7.59 -17.74
CA TYR A 182 14.96 -6.51 -17.65
C TYR A 182 15.65 -5.17 -17.39
N SER A 183 16.64 -5.13 -16.49
CA SER A 183 17.36 -3.89 -16.18
C SER A 183 18.13 -3.37 -17.38
N LEU A 184 18.78 -4.24 -18.16
CA LEU A 184 19.45 -3.88 -19.42
C LEU A 184 18.50 -3.26 -20.43
N ARG A 185 17.30 -3.84 -20.59
CA ARG A 185 16.29 -3.34 -21.53
C ARG A 185 15.75 -1.99 -21.12
N ILE A 186 15.43 -1.81 -19.84
CA ILE A 186 14.96 -0.53 -19.28
C ILE A 186 16.05 0.54 -19.38
N GLU A 187 17.30 0.17 -19.12
CA GLU A 187 18.45 1.05 -19.27
C GLU A 187 18.58 1.60 -20.70
N GLN A 188 18.39 0.74 -21.71
CA GLN A 188 18.40 1.13 -23.12
C GLN A 188 17.20 2.01 -23.50
N GLU A 189 16.01 1.65 -23.05
CA GLU A 189 14.76 2.38 -23.35
C GLU A 189 14.78 3.80 -22.77
N PHE A 190 15.29 3.94 -21.55
CA PHE A 190 15.18 5.18 -20.77
C PHE A 190 16.50 5.95 -20.63
N LYS A 191 17.62 5.40 -21.11
CA LYS A 191 18.97 6.01 -21.07
C LYS A 191 19.34 6.50 -19.67
N LEU A 192 19.48 5.56 -18.73
CA LEU A 192 19.68 5.86 -17.31
C LEU A 192 21.17 5.90 -16.90
N ASP A 193 22.12 5.85 -17.83
CA ASP A 193 23.56 5.83 -17.64
C ASP A 193 24.09 4.72 -16.70
N LEU A 194 23.64 3.48 -16.92
CA LEU A 194 23.98 2.27 -16.15
C LEU A 194 23.54 2.31 -14.68
N ARG A 195 22.77 3.33 -14.29
CA ARG A 195 22.31 3.53 -12.92
C ARG A 195 21.31 2.47 -12.50
N PHE A 196 20.42 2.05 -13.40
CA PHE A 196 19.40 1.06 -13.08
C PHE A 196 20.01 -0.32 -12.93
N ILE A 197 20.88 -0.70 -13.86
CA ILE A 197 21.66 -1.96 -13.81
C ILE A 197 22.42 -2.06 -12.48
N ARG A 198 23.11 -0.99 -12.06
CA ARG A 198 23.85 -0.97 -10.80
C ARG A 198 22.94 -1.25 -9.60
N LEU A 199 21.77 -0.61 -9.52
CA LEU A 199 20.81 -0.86 -8.44
C LEU A 199 20.26 -2.29 -8.47
N THR A 200 20.01 -2.83 -9.66
CA THR A 200 19.57 -4.23 -9.82
C THR A 200 20.62 -5.20 -9.29
N THR A 201 21.89 -5.00 -9.65
CA THR A 201 22.99 -5.84 -9.14
C THR A 201 23.15 -5.72 -7.63
N GLN A 202 22.99 -4.52 -7.05
CA GLN A 202 23.00 -4.34 -5.59
C GLN A 202 21.83 -5.07 -4.92
N TYR A 203 20.64 -4.99 -5.51
CA TYR A 203 19.45 -5.68 -5.03
C TYR A 203 19.60 -7.20 -5.10
N GLU A 204 20.08 -7.75 -6.22
CA GLU A 204 20.34 -9.19 -6.35
C GLU A 204 21.44 -9.66 -5.39
N ALA A 205 22.48 -8.86 -5.18
CA ALA A 205 23.51 -9.15 -4.18
C ALA A 205 22.95 -9.15 -2.75
N GLU A 206 21.99 -8.29 -2.42
CA GLU A 206 21.35 -8.25 -1.09
C GLU A 206 20.38 -9.42 -0.87
N ILE A 207 19.67 -9.87 -1.92
CA ILE A 207 18.67 -10.94 -1.83
C ILE A 207 19.28 -12.33 -2.00
N TYR A 208 20.22 -12.48 -2.94
CA TYR A 208 20.80 -13.77 -3.35
C TYR A 208 22.28 -13.89 -2.99
N GLY A 209 22.98 -12.77 -2.76
CA GLY A 209 24.38 -12.77 -2.40
C GLY A 209 24.60 -13.12 -0.94
N ARG A 210 25.19 -14.28 -0.69
CA ARG A 210 25.75 -14.67 0.61
C ARG A 210 27.08 -13.91 0.84
N GLN A 211 27.11 -12.59 0.72
CA GLN A 211 28.32 -11.78 0.94
C GLN A 211 28.38 -11.25 2.38
N ALA A 212 29.58 -11.29 2.96
CA ALA A 212 29.88 -10.86 4.33
C ALA A 212 29.80 -9.33 4.50
N ASP A 213 29.95 -8.58 3.40
CA ASP A 213 29.87 -7.12 3.40
C ASP A 213 28.58 -6.66 2.71
N PRO A 214 27.71 -5.87 3.37
CA PRO A 214 26.51 -5.35 2.75
C PRO A 214 26.92 -4.33 1.67
N VAL A 215 26.70 -4.68 0.40
CA VAL A 215 26.84 -3.72 -0.70
C VAL A 215 25.86 -2.58 -0.44
N LYS A 216 26.39 -1.41 -0.06
CA LYS A 216 25.58 -0.27 0.35
C LYS A 216 24.72 0.19 -0.82
N PHE A 217 23.39 0.09 -0.67
CA PHE A 217 22.44 0.54 -1.67
C PHE A 217 22.62 2.03 -1.95
N ASP A 218 22.79 2.38 -3.22
CA ASP A 218 23.04 3.76 -3.64
C ASP A 218 21.74 4.57 -3.65
N LYS A 219 21.41 5.13 -2.48
CA LYS A 219 20.22 5.95 -2.24
C LYS A 219 20.13 7.17 -3.16
N LYS A 220 21.27 7.76 -3.52
CA LYS A 220 21.32 8.93 -4.41
C LYS A 220 20.91 8.53 -5.81
N THR A 221 21.50 7.46 -6.31
CA THR A 221 21.16 6.89 -7.63
C THR A 221 19.70 6.49 -7.71
N TYR A 222 19.14 5.86 -6.67
CA TYR A 222 17.70 5.56 -6.59
C TYR A 222 16.81 6.81 -6.75
N LEU A 223 17.13 7.91 -6.07
CA LEU A 223 16.35 9.15 -6.17
C LEU A 223 16.41 9.77 -7.56
N GLU A 224 17.58 9.75 -8.18
CA GLU A 224 17.75 10.26 -9.55
C GLU A 224 16.90 9.46 -10.53
N ILE A 225 16.95 8.13 -10.45
CA ILE A 225 16.17 7.23 -11.31
C ILE A 225 14.67 7.41 -11.08
N THR A 226 14.19 7.40 -9.83
CA THR A 226 12.76 7.60 -9.53
C THR A 226 12.24 8.93 -10.08
N HIS A 227 13.05 9.99 -10.02
CA HIS A 227 12.71 11.29 -10.59
C HIS A 227 12.58 11.22 -12.12
N ILE A 228 13.58 10.63 -12.80
CA ILE A 228 13.59 10.47 -14.26
C ILE A 228 12.37 9.67 -14.71
N ILE A 229 12.11 8.53 -14.05
CA ILE A 229 11.01 7.63 -14.38
C ILE A 229 9.66 8.32 -14.18
N ARG A 230 9.42 8.97 -13.04
CA ARG A 230 8.16 9.69 -12.80
C ARG A 230 7.92 10.80 -13.82
N LYS A 231 8.97 11.55 -14.18
CA LYS A 231 8.89 12.59 -15.22
C LYS A 231 8.47 11.99 -16.56
N MET A 232 8.97 10.81 -16.90
CA MET A 232 8.63 10.12 -18.15
C MET A 232 7.24 9.48 -18.12
N VAL A 233 6.84 8.85 -17.02
CA VAL A 233 5.47 8.35 -16.78
C VAL A 233 4.47 9.49 -17.04
N TYR A 234 4.71 10.65 -16.41
CA TYR A 234 3.85 11.82 -16.53
C TYR A 234 3.79 12.35 -17.97
N LYS A 235 4.93 12.42 -18.66
CA LYS A 235 4.98 12.79 -20.09
C LYS A 235 4.17 11.83 -20.95
N LYS A 236 4.30 10.51 -20.73
CA LYS A 236 3.57 9.47 -21.47
C LYS A 236 2.06 9.59 -21.26
N ILE A 237 1.61 9.79 -20.02
CA ILE A 237 0.19 10.00 -19.69
C ILE A 237 -0.36 11.25 -20.40
N LEU A 238 0.34 12.38 -20.33
CA LEU A 238 -0.07 13.62 -21.00
C LEU A 238 -0.16 13.46 -22.53
N THR A 239 0.80 12.78 -23.15
CA THR A 239 0.79 12.54 -24.61
C THR A 239 -0.31 11.57 -25.06
N LYS A 240 -0.68 10.59 -24.23
CA LYS A 240 -1.76 9.64 -24.51
C LYS A 240 -3.14 10.31 -24.36
N GLY A 241 -3.30 11.20 -23.37
CA GLY A 241 -4.51 12.02 -23.20
C GLY A 241 -4.74 13.00 -24.36
N SER A 242 -3.68 13.46 -25.02
CA SER A 242 -3.79 14.29 -26.24
C SER A 242 -4.28 13.53 -27.47
N ARG A 243 -4.19 12.19 -27.49
CA ARG A 243 -4.55 11.35 -28.64
C ARG A 243 -6.02 10.91 -28.65
N PHE A 244 -6.78 11.18 -27.57
CA PHE A 244 -8.21 10.87 -27.42
C PHE A 244 -9.14 12.07 -27.70
N LYS A 245 -8.60 13.19 -28.20
CA LYS A 245 -9.36 14.42 -28.54
C LYS A 245 -9.43 14.72 -30.04
N LYS A 246 -9.25 13.71 -30.91
CA LYS A 246 -9.51 13.85 -32.34
C LYS A 246 -10.57 12.85 -32.77
#